data_AF-A0A2N4SCH4-F1
#
_entry.id   AF-A0A2N4SCH4-F1
#
_cell.length_a   1.000
_cell.length_b   1.000
_cell.length_c   1.000
_cell.angle_alpha   90.00
_cell.angle_beta   90.00
_cell.angle_gamma   90.00
#
_symmetry.space_group_name_H-M   'P 1'
#
loop_
_entity.id
_entity.type
_entity.pdbx_description
1 polymer ?
#
loop_
_entity_poly.entity_id
_entity_poly.type
_entity_poly.pdbx_seq_one_letter_code
_entity_poly.pdbx_strand_id
1 'polypeptide(L)'
;MSQKFSFAFGAACIAAALLAGCGGGGGGGGGGGGLPIGLPIVLNPVALSGKATYDSVPNNNGPLVYANTTAKPVRGATVEVLDANTTAQLAVTTTDDSGNYAVSVPANTNIIVRVRAQLTRTGPGATWDVAVRDNTRSEALYSMQSASFSSGSAASTRDLRADSGWDGSGYSGPRVAAPFSVLDTVYTSMQKVLSVAPASTFPSLKVFWSINNAPSPGSLAAGQIGTTFFFNNGSNGRQIYVLGKANVDTDEFDVSVIAHEWGHYYQSAFSRDDSIGGEHSTGDRLDRRVAFSEGWGNAWSGIALNRSNYADSLGEQQGSILALVDLTTGPSTNPGWFREGSIQAILWNLNRQAGFKPIHDTLTGFQFRSGAAVTSIHSFAAAFKATSAGNASTLTGLLNAQNITSNDAYGTGESNDGGVPIALPVYGSLVVGATVPNVCVSNAAGTGNKHGNIAYLRFIAPADREYQVSIGGATAPDFDVFRGGEVARSGNRVSLSAGEYVLAVRDAAMAASPVAQKCLTVLVQQQ
;
A
#
# COMPACT_ATOMS: atom_id res chain seq x y z
N MET A 1 -19.73 -7.47 -2.97
CA MET A 1 -19.58 -8.30 -4.19
C MET A 1 -18.23 -8.01 -4.81
N SER A 2 -17.25 -8.89 -4.62
CA SER A 2 -15.98 -8.84 -5.36
C SER A 2 -16.26 -9.38 -6.77
N GLN A 3 -16.29 -8.51 -7.77
CA GLN A 3 -16.43 -8.93 -9.16
C GLN A 3 -15.11 -9.55 -9.63
N LYS A 4 -15.07 -10.89 -9.69
CA LYS A 4 -13.99 -11.65 -10.32
C LYS A 4 -14.18 -11.59 -11.84
N PHE A 5 -13.39 -10.79 -12.54
CA PHE A 5 -13.27 -10.88 -14.00
C PHE A 5 -12.32 -12.01 -14.37
N SER A 6 -12.81 -13.02 -15.10
CA SER A 6 -11.99 -14.10 -15.67
C SER A 6 -11.73 -13.82 -17.14
N PHE A 7 -10.47 -13.84 -17.58
CA PHE A 7 -10.10 -13.92 -19.00
C PHE A 7 -9.20 -15.13 -19.23
N ALA A 8 -9.58 -15.94 -20.22
CA ALA A 8 -8.87 -17.13 -20.65
C ALA A 8 -7.63 -16.76 -21.48
N PHE A 9 -6.49 -17.36 -21.15
CA PHE A 9 -5.25 -17.25 -21.93
C PHE A 9 -5.08 -18.48 -22.82
N GLY A 10 -4.92 -18.25 -24.13
CA GLY A 10 -4.40 -19.24 -25.07
C GLY A 10 -2.87 -19.16 -25.12
N ALA A 11 -2.21 -20.27 -24.80
CA ALA A 11 -0.76 -20.41 -24.89
C ALA A 11 -0.34 -20.86 -26.30
N ALA A 12 0.68 -20.24 -26.87
CA ALA A 12 1.40 -20.76 -28.04
C ALA A 12 2.90 -20.72 -27.77
N CYS A 13 3.50 -21.90 -27.68
CA CYS A 13 4.94 -22.14 -27.61
C CYS A 13 5.55 -22.01 -29.01
N ILE A 14 6.72 -21.39 -29.15
CA ILE A 14 7.58 -21.57 -30.33
C ILE A 14 9.01 -21.85 -29.86
N ALA A 15 9.53 -22.97 -30.35
CA ALA A 15 10.84 -23.55 -30.07
C ALA A 15 11.93 -23.02 -31.00
N ALA A 16 13.17 -23.19 -30.55
CA ALA A 16 14.43 -22.79 -31.17
C ALA A 16 14.77 -23.54 -32.48
N ALA A 17 15.59 -22.91 -33.33
CA ALA A 17 16.37 -23.59 -34.36
C ALA A 17 17.81 -23.02 -34.40
N LEU A 18 18.77 -23.90 -34.12
CA LEU A 18 20.20 -23.73 -34.37
C LEU A 18 20.50 -24.11 -35.83
N LEU A 19 21.37 -23.36 -36.50
CA LEU A 19 22.04 -23.80 -37.73
C LEU A 19 23.53 -23.47 -37.64
N ALA A 20 24.34 -24.53 -37.65
CA ALA A 20 25.76 -24.51 -37.90
C ALA A 20 26.02 -24.58 -39.42
N GLY A 21 27.05 -23.86 -39.89
CA GLY A 21 27.59 -23.96 -41.24
C GLY A 21 29.09 -23.67 -41.20
N CYS A 22 29.88 -24.59 -41.76
CA CYS A 22 31.34 -24.64 -41.71
C CYS A 22 31.94 -24.48 -43.12
N GLY A 23 33.20 -24.05 -43.22
CA GLY A 23 34.06 -24.03 -44.44
C GLY A 23 34.28 -22.61 -44.98
N GLY A 24 35.47 -22.00 -44.97
CA GLY A 24 36.79 -22.40 -45.52
C GLY A 24 37.08 -21.44 -46.70
N GLY A 25 38.24 -20.91 -47.04
CA GLY A 25 39.64 -20.85 -46.59
C GLY A 25 40.42 -20.02 -47.64
N GLY A 26 41.58 -19.43 -47.30
CA GLY A 26 42.66 -19.10 -48.26
C GLY A 26 42.87 -17.66 -48.73
N GLY A 27 43.83 -16.96 -48.10
CA GLY A 27 45.06 -16.38 -48.71
C GLY A 27 45.02 -15.19 -49.70
N GLY A 28 45.71 -14.09 -49.34
CA GLY A 28 46.61 -13.37 -50.26
C GLY A 28 46.45 -11.85 -50.44
N GLY A 29 47.31 -11.07 -49.76
CA GLY A 29 48.13 -9.99 -50.36
C GLY A 29 47.53 -8.64 -50.80
N GLY A 30 47.81 -7.60 -50.01
CA GLY A 30 48.36 -6.30 -50.48
C GLY A 30 47.42 -5.23 -51.07
N GLY A 31 47.46 -4.03 -50.49
CA GLY A 31 46.98 -2.80 -51.16
C GLY A 31 46.46 -1.74 -50.20
N GLY A 32 47.24 -0.69 -49.98
CA GLY A 32 46.86 0.45 -49.14
C GLY A 32 45.66 1.25 -49.69
N GLY A 33 44.85 1.75 -48.77
CA GLY A 33 43.77 2.68 -49.01
C GLY A 33 43.27 3.19 -47.66
N GLY A 34 43.69 4.39 -47.28
CA GLY A 34 43.39 5.00 -46.00
C GLY A 34 41.88 5.15 -45.79
N LEU A 35 41.36 4.41 -44.81
CA LEU A 35 40.10 4.73 -44.15
C LEU A 35 40.42 5.69 -43.01
N PRO A 36 39.66 6.78 -42.82
CA PRO A 36 39.87 7.66 -41.68
C PRO A 36 39.54 6.82 -40.44
N ILE A 37 40.59 6.51 -39.67
CA ILE A 37 40.45 6.00 -38.32
C ILE A 37 39.78 7.13 -37.56
N GLY A 38 38.45 7.05 -37.41
CA GLY A 38 37.72 7.88 -36.47
C GLY A 38 38.28 7.56 -35.09
N LEU A 39 39.23 8.39 -34.64
CA LEU A 39 39.61 8.43 -33.24
C LEU A 39 38.31 8.53 -32.43
N PRO A 40 38.13 7.75 -31.35
CA PRO A 40 37.01 8.01 -30.46
C PRO A 40 37.16 9.47 -30.04
N ILE A 41 36.14 10.29 -30.34
CA ILE A 41 36.08 11.64 -29.79
C ILE A 41 36.03 11.43 -28.28
N VAL A 42 37.18 11.58 -27.62
CA VAL A 42 37.26 11.64 -26.17
C VAL A 42 36.62 12.97 -25.82
N LEU A 43 35.29 12.97 -25.68
CA LEU A 43 34.56 14.12 -25.16
C LEU A 43 35.05 14.27 -23.72
N ASN A 44 35.84 15.30 -23.45
CA ASN A 44 36.25 15.61 -22.09
C ASN A 44 34.98 15.74 -21.24
N PRO A 45 34.82 14.93 -20.17
CA PRO A 45 33.64 15.02 -19.33
C PRO A 45 33.62 16.36 -18.61
N VAL A 46 32.44 16.94 -18.48
CA VAL A 46 32.15 18.17 -17.73
C VAL A 46 31.22 17.83 -16.58
N ALA A 47 31.50 18.40 -15.40
CA ALA A 47 30.65 18.24 -14.24
C ALA A 47 29.35 19.05 -14.40
N LEU A 48 28.22 18.37 -14.25
CA LEU A 48 26.89 18.96 -14.18
C LEU A 48 26.31 18.67 -12.80
N SER A 49 25.83 19.71 -12.13
CA SER A 49 25.12 19.59 -10.86
C SER A 49 23.82 20.38 -10.87
N GLY A 50 22.99 20.20 -9.85
CA GLY A 50 21.81 21.03 -9.66
C GLY A 50 20.97 20.55 -8.49
N LYS A 51 19.87 21.24 -8.27
CA LYS A 51 18.87 20.90 -7.27
C LYS A 51 17.50 20.71 -7.92
N ALA A 52 16.86 19.59 -7.61
CA ALA A 52 15.48 19.31 -7.98
C ALA A 52 14.56 19.62 -6.79
N THR A 53 13.55 20.44 -7.03
CA THR A 53 12.55 20.82 -6.02
C THR A 53 11.14 20.70 -6.57
N TYR A 54 10.15 20.63 -5.68
CA TYR A 54 8.73 20.68 -6.03
C TYR A 54 7.97 21.60 -5.08
N ASP A 55 6.89 22.20 -5.57
CA ASP A 55 5.95 22.94 -4.74
C ASP A 55 5.17 21.98 -3.84
N SER A 56 5.29 22.16 -2.52
CA SER A 56 4.52 21.43 -1.51
C SER A 56 3.46 22.35 -0.92
N VAL A 57 2.19 21.92 -1.02
CA VAL A 57 1.04 22.62 -0.45
C VAL A 57 0.66 21.94 0.88
N PRO A 58 0.62 22.64 2.01
CA PRO A 58 0.28 22.04 3.30
C PRO A 58 -1.24 21.94 3.51
N ASN A 59 -1.67 20.94 4.30
CA ASN A 59 -3.07 20.66 4.60
C ASN A 59 -3.35 20.46 6.11
N ASN A 60 -2.57 21.09 6.98
CA ASN A 60 -2.53 20.75 8.42
C ASN A 60 -3.89 20.82 9.14
N ASN A 61 -4.86 21.57 8.63
CA ASN A 61 -6.19 21.73 9.23
C ASN A 61 -7.31 21.14 8.35
N GLY A 62 -6.99 20.29 7.38
CA GLY A 62 -7.93 19.72 6.41
C GLY A 62 -7.75 20.32 5.02
N PRO A 63 -8.11 21.59 4.76
CA PRO A 63 -8.01 22.20 3.43
C PRO A 63 -6.56 22.42 2.97
N LEU A 64 -6.34 22.44 1.65
CA LEU A 64 -5.07 22.86 1.08
C LEU A 64 -4.86 24.37 1.23
N VAL A 65 -3.67 24.77 1.68
CA VAL A 65 -3.30 26.18 1.88
C VAL A 65 -2.27 26.62 0.85
N TYR A 66 -2.71 26.91 -0.37
CA TYR A 66 -1.83 27.30 -1.49
C TYR A 66 -0.98 28.55 -1.21
N ALA A 67 -1.48 29.49 -0.41
CA ALA A 67 -0.71 30.67 0.02
C ALA A 67 0.55 30.31 0.83
N ASN A 68 0.59 29.12 1.43
CA ASN A 68 1.71 28.58 2.21
C ASN A 68 2.51 27.55 1.41
N THR A 69 2.46 27.59 0.08
CA THR A 69 3.27 26.71 -0.77
C THR A 69 4.75 26.93 -0.49
N THR A 70 5.49 25.84 -0.27
CA THR A 70 6.93 25.87 -0.04
C THR A 70 7.66 24.94 -1.01
N ALA A 71 8.85 25.33 -1.46
CA ALA A 71 9.68 24.45 -2.27
C ALA A 71 10.34 23.38 -1.37
N LYS A 72 10.05 22.11 -1.63
CA LYS A 72 10.67 20.96 -0.98
C LYS A 72 11.61 20.21 -1.93
N PRO A 73 12.65 19.52 -1.42
CA PRO A 73 13.54 18.74 -2.26
C PRO A 73 12.82 17.54 -2.87
N VAL A 74 13.10 17.23 -4.14
CA VAL A 74 12.74 15.93 -4.71
C VAL A 74 13.79 14.92 -4.27
N ARG A 75 13.47 14.03 -3.33
CA ARG A 75 14.44 13.13 -2.67
C ARG A 75 14.54 11.76 -3.35
N GLY A 76 15.76 11.27 -3.57
CA GLY A 76 16.02 9.91 -4.06
C GLY A 76 15.57 9.62 -5.50
N ALA A 77 15.13 10.64 -6.25
CA ALA A 77 14.56 10.48 -7.57
C ALA A 77 15.65 10.26 -8.63
N THR A 78 15.30 9.48 -9.66
CA THR A 78 16.19 9.21 -10.79
C THR A 78 16.33 10.46 -11.67
N VAL A 79 17.57 10.87 -11.95
CA VAL A 79 17.93 11.96 -12.85
C VAL A 79 18.64 11.40 -14.07
N GLU A 80 18.16 11.75 -15.25
CA GLU A 80 18.78 11.36 -16.52
C GLU A 80 19.23 12.61 -17.27
N VAL A 81 20.40 12.53 -17.89
CA VAL A 81 20.86 13.52 -18.87
C VAL A 81 20.70 12.91 -20.24
N LEU A 82 19.95 13.57 -21.11
CA LEU A 82 19.62 13.11 -22.45
C LEU A 82 20.29 14.01 -23.49
N ASP A 83 20.71 13.43 -24.61
CA ASP A 83 21.03 14.20 -25.81
C ASP A 83 19.75 14.85 -26.32
N ALA A 84 19.78 16.18 -26.51
CA ALA A 84 18.58 16.95 -26.83
C ALA A 84 18.03 16.67 -28.24
N ASN A 85 18.84 16.12 -29.15
CA ASN A 85 18.45 15.86 -30.53
C ASN A 85 17.95 14.42 -30.73
N THR A 86 18.58 13.47 -30.06
CA THR A 86 18.33 12.02 -30.24
C THR A 86 17.56 11.40 -29.09
N THR A 87 17.45 12.09 -27.95
CA THR A 87 16.91 11.58 -26.67
C THR A 87 17.68 10.40 -26.08
N ALA A 88 18.87 10.10 -26.61
CA ALA A 88 19.74 9.07 -26.06
C ALA A 88 20.19 9.44 -24.64
N GLN A 89 20.14 8.47 -23.73
CA GLN A 89 20.61 8.66 -22.37
C GLN A 89 22.14 8.74 -22.34
N LEU A 90 22.66 9.90 -21.96
CA LEU A 90 24.09 10.18 -21.84
C LEU A 90 24.62 9.86 -20.44
N ALA A 91 23.81 10.08 -19.41
CA ALA A 91 24.16 9.79 -18.03
C ALA A 91 22.92 9.57 -17.14
N VAL A 92 23.12 8.93 -15.99
CA VAL A 92 22.10 8.72 -14.96
C VAL A 92 22.71 8.92 -13.57
N THR A 93 21.95 9.52 -12.68
CA THR A 93 22.27 9.70 -11.27
C THR A 93 20.96 9.74 -10.46
N THR A 94 21.03 10.03 -9.17
CA THR A 94 19.87 10.24 -8.31
C THR A 94 20.00 11.54 -7.51
N THR A 95 18.89 12.11 -7.09
CA THR A 95 18.92 13.20 -6.11
C THR A 95 19.20 12.68 -4.70
N ASP A 96 19.91 13.46 -3.89
CA ASP A 96 20.11 13.20 -2.46
C ASP A 96 18.90 13.66 -1.61
N ASP A 97 19.00 13.54 -0.28
CA ASP A 97 17.94 13.95 0.66
C ASP A 97 17.67 15.47 0.67
N SER A 98 18.61 16.26 0.13
CA SER A 98 18.46 17.70 -0.06
C SER A 98 18.02 18.06 -1.48
N GLY A 99 17.75 17.06 -2.34
CA GLY A 99 17.34 17.23 -3.72
C GLY A 99 18.49 17.58 -4.67
N ASN A 100 19.75 17.55 -4.22
CA ASN A 100 20.89 17.84 -5.08
C ASN A 100 21.24 16.62 -5.92
N TYR A 101 21.72 16.85 -7.13
CA TYR A 101 22.29 15.83 -7.99
C TYR A 101 23.62 16.33 -8.59
N ALA A 102 24.50 15.38 -8.90
CA ALA A 102 25.75 15.64 -9.61
C ALA A 102 26.06 14.47 -10.54
N VAL A 103 26.56 14.77 -11.74
CA VAL A 103 26.84 13.79 -12.79
C VAL A 103 27.89 14.35 -13.77
N SER A 104 28.67 13.48 -14.40
CA SER A 104 29.58 13.86 -15.49
C SER A 104 28.90 13.64 -16.84
N VAL A 105 28.99 14.62 -17.73
CA VAL A 105 28.35 14.60 -19.06
C VAL A 105 29.37 14.95 -20.14
N PRO A 106 29.15 14.57 -21.41
CA PRO A 106 30.07 14.95 -22.48
C PRO A 106 30.11 16.49 -22.69
N ALA A 107 31.30 17.07 -22.86
CA ALA A 107 31.47 18.50 -23.16
C ALA A 107 30.80 18.93 -24.47
N ASN A 108 30.47 20.22 -24.56
CA ASN A 108 29.97 20.90 -25.76
C ASN A 108 28.81 20.16 -26.45
N THR A 109 27.98 19.49 -25.66
CA THR A 109 26.87 18.66 -26.13
C THR A 109 25.56 19.34 -25.79
N ASN A 110 24.61 19.37 -26.72
CA ASN A 110 23.27 19.87 -26.45
C ASN A 110 22.48 18.82 -25.67
N ILE A 111 22.12 19.13 -24.42
CA ILE A 111 21.56 18.18 -23.47
C ILE A 111 20.27 18.69 -22.83
N ILE A 112 19.48 17.76 -22.29
CA ILE A 112 18.32 18.00 -21.43
C ILE A 112 18.56 17.26 -20.12
N VAL A 113 18.26 17.90 -18.99
CA VAL A 113 18.17 17.21 -17.70
C VAL A 113 16.72 16.82 -17.45
N ARG A 114 16.46 15.56 -17.14
CA ARG A 114 15.13 15.03 -16.80
C ARG A 114 15.17 14.40 -15.42
N VAL A 115 14.23 14.79 -14.56
CA VAL A 115 13.99 14.15 -13.26
C VAL A 115 12.73 13.32 -13.37
N ARG A 116 12.84 12.02 -13.13
CA ARG A 116 11.73 11.06 -13.21
C ARG A 116 11.08 10.92 -11.83
N ALA A 117 9.76 10.80 -11.78
CA ALA A 117 9.04 10.46 -10.55
C ALA A 117 9.23 8.97 -10.22
N GLN A 118 10.48 8.58 -9.96
CA GLN A 118 10.90 7.20 -9.79
C GLN A 118 12.05 7.08 -8.78
N LEU A 119 11.88 6.20 -7.80
CA LEU A 119 12.92 5.78 -6.87
C LEU A 119 13.45 4.41 -7.31
N THR A 120 14.75 4.29 -7.53
CA THR A 120 15.39 3.01 -7.80
C THR A 120 16.60 2.82 -6.91
N ARG A 121 16.72 1.64 -6.29
CA ARG A 121 17.91 1.24 -5.53
C ARG A 121 18.09 -0.26 -5.59
N THR A 122 19.27 -0.69 -6.01
CA THR A 122 19.68 -2.09 -6.13
C THR A 122 20.93 -2.35 -5.29
N GLY A 123 21.26 -3.61 -5.05
CA GLY A 123 22.47 -4.02 -4.31
C GLY A 123 22.17 -4.69 -2.97
N PRO A 124 23.21 -4.92 -2.13
CA PRO A 124 23.12 -5.76 -0.93
C PRO A 124 22.46 -5.10 0.29
N GLY A 125 22.11 -3.81 0.20
CA GLY A 125 21.44 -3.06 1.26
C GLY A 125 19.93 -2.99 1.05
N ALA A 126 19.31 -1.90 1.51
CA ALA A 126 17.93 -1.62 1.14
C ALA A 126 17.76 -1.54 -0.38
N THR A 127 16.70 -2.15 -0.89
CA THR A 127 16.36 -2.13 -2.32
C THR A 127 14.92 -1.70 -2.53
N TRP A 128 14.67 -0.99 -3.63
CA TRP A 128 13.33 -0.54 -3.99
C TRP A 128 13.21 -0.20 -5.46
N ASP A 129 11.99 -0.32 -5.96
CA ASP A 129 11.57 0.15 -7.27
C ASP A 129 10.17 0.75 -7.12
N VAL A 130 10.09 2.09 -7.17
CA VAL A 130 8.84 2.83 -7.02
C VAL A 130 8.71 3.81 -8.17
N ALA A 131 7.53 3.88 -8.78
CA ALA A 131 7.26 4.81 -9.86
C ALA A 131 5.87 5.45 -9.74
N VAL A 132 5.77 6.76 -9.96
CA VAL A 132 4.48 7.47 -10.10
C VAL A 132 4.14 7.60 -11.58
N ARG A 133 2.98 7.06 -11.98
CA ARG A 133 2.57 6.86 -13.37
C ARG A 133 1.16 7.40 -13.62
N ASP A 134 0.87 7.69 -14.87
CA ASP A 134 -0.46 8.11 -15.31
C ASP A 134 -1.24 6.89 -15.82
N ASN A 135 -2.16 6.38 -15.01
CA ASN A 135 -3.06 5.28 -15.38
C ASN A 135 -3.95 5.62 -16.58
N THR A 136 -4.20 6.90 -16.85
CA THR A 136 -5.01 7.37 -17.98
C THR A 136 -4.22 7.60 -19.26
N ARG A 137 -2.90 7.36 -19.21
CA ARG A 137 -1.98 7.51 -20.34
C ARG A 137 -1.10 6.26 -20.50
N SER A 138 -1.72 5.08 -20.49
CA SER A 138 -1.02 3.80 -20.67
C SER A 138 0.13 3.60 -19.67
N GLU A 139 -0.10 3.98 -18.41
CA GLU A 139 0.89 3.90 -17.32
C GLU A 139 2.19 4.69 -17.58
N ALA A 140 2.13 5.76 -18.38
CA ALA A 140 3.27 6.62 -18.68
C ALA A 140 3.91 7.16 -17.39
N LEU A 141 5.24 7.12 -17.32
CA LEU A 141 5.99 7.62 -16.16
C LEU A 141 6.02 9.15 -16.16
N TYR A 142 5.74 9.77 -15.00
CA TYR A 142 5.87 11.21 -14.86
C TYR A 142 7.35 11.66 -14.77
N SER A 143 7.63 12.83 -15.33
CA SER A 143 8.94 13.48 -15.23
C SER A 143 8.81 14.99 -15.43
N MET A 144 9.73 15.75 -14.84
CA MET A 144 10.01 17.14 -15.24
C MET A 144 11.33 17.20 -16.00
N GLN A 145 11.51 18.19 -16.87
CA GLN A 145 12.75 18.36 -17.60
C GLN A 145 13.09 19.82 -17.86
N SER A 146 14.38 20.11 -18.02
CA SER A 146 14.86 21.42 -18.43
C SER A 146 14.57 21.69 -19.91
N ALA A 147 14.69 22.95 -20.33
CA ALA A 147 14.95 23.25 -21.73
C ALA A 147 16.31 22.65 -22.16
N SER A 148 16.52 22.49 -23.47
CA SER A 148 17.83 22.06 -23.99
C SER A 148 18.88 23.14 -23.79
N PHE A 149 20.10 22.75 -23.41
CA PHE A 149 21.23 23.67 -23.27
C PHE A 149 22.55 22.96 -23.60
N SER A 150 23.58 23.75 -23.96
CA SER A 150 24.93 23.20 -24.14
C SER A 150 25.60 22.93 -22.79
N SER A 151 26.15 21.72 -22.62
CA SER A 151 26.98 21.36 -21.47
C SER A 151 28.28 22.18 -21.36
N GLY A 152 28.69 22.85 -22.45
CA GLY A 152 29.90 23.67 -22.49
C GLY A 152 31.17 22.87 -22.20
N SER A 153 32.27 23.57 -21.89
CA SER A 153 33.56 22.96 -21.57
C SER A 153 33.96 23.10 -20.08
N ALA A 154 33.12 23.74 -19.27
CA ALA A 154 33.35 24.00 -17.85
C ALA A 154 32.14 23.58 -17.01
N ALA A 155 32.36 23.31 -15.72
CA ALA A 155 31.31 22.85 -14.83
C ALA A 155 30.10 23.80 -14.83
N SER A 156 28.89 23.23 -14.76
CA SER A 156 27.66 24.00 -14.83
C SER A 156 26.59 23.49 -13.86
N THR A 157 25.65 24.37 -13.51
CA THR A 157 24.54 24.09 -12.61
C THR A 157 23.21 24.23 -13.33
N ARG A 158 22.28 23.29 -13.10
CA ARG A 158 20.92 23.31 -13.64
C ARG A 158 19.90 22.88 -12.59
N ASP A 159 19.24 23.85 -11.99
CA ASP A 159 18.17 23.56 -11.05
C ASP A 159 16.86 23.29 -11.80
N LEU A 160 16.02 22.44 -11.23
CA LEU A 160 14.68 22.14 -11.71
C LEU A 160 13.68 22.36 -10.58
N ARG A 161 12.56 23.00 -10.91
CA ARG A 161 11.42 23.16 -10.01
C ARG A 161 10.18 22.62 -10.68
N ALA A 162 9.48 21.74 -9.97
CA ALA A 162 8.15 21.28 -10.34
C ALA A 162 7.11 22.20 -9.69
N ASP A 163 6.46 23.02 -10.50
CA ASP A 163 5.44 23.95 -10.02
C ASP A 163 4.10 23.22 -9.75
N SER A 164 3.34 23.75 -8.80
CA SER A 164 2.00 23.23 -8.44
C SER A 164 0.97 23.40 -9.56
N GLY A 165 1.18 24.37 -10.46
CA GLY A 165 0.21 24.76 -11.49
C GLY A 165 -0.92 25.66 -10.96
N TRP A 166 -0.85 26.09 -9.70
CA TRP A 166 -1.80 27.02 -9.06
C TRP A 166 -1.38 28.48 -9.29
N ASP A 167 -2.30 29.33 -9.75
CA ASP A 167 -2.02 30.76 -10.01
C ASP A 167 -2.53 31.74 -8.95
N GLY A 168 -3.14 31.21 -7.89
CA GLY A 168 -3.79 32.00 -6.84
C GLY A 168 -5.32 31.90 -6.85
N SER A 169 -5.92 31.52 -7.98
CA SER A 169 -7.38 31.37 -8.13
C SER A 169 -7.82 29.95 -8.48
N GLY A 170 -6.96 29.20 -9.15
CA GLY A 170 -7.23 27.85 -9.61
C GLY A 170 -5.99 27.20 -10.20
N TYR A 171 -6.14 25.95 -10.61
CA TYR A 171 -5.17 25.29 -11.47
C TYR A 171 -5.30 25.80 -12.90
N SER A 172 -4.31 26.54 -13.39
CA SER A 172 -4.25 27.07 -14.76
C SER A 172 -3.07 26.53 -15.58
N GLY A 173 -2.13 25.83 -14.94
CA GLY A 173 -1.00 25.16 -15.59
C GLY A 173 -0.91 23.66 -15.27
N PRO A 174 0.05 22.95 -15.86
CA PRO A 174 0.36 21.57 -15.50
C PRO A 174 0.72 21.46 -14.02
N ARG A 175 0.15 20.47 -13.33
CA ARG A 175 0.47 20.16 -11.92
C ARG A 175 1.74 19.31 -11.82
N VAL A 176 2.87 19.86 -12.22
CA VAL A 176 4.15 19.12 -12.30
C VAL A 176 4.59 18.63 -10.91
N ALA A 177 4.28 19.37 -9.85
CA ALA A 177 4.64 19.02 -8.47
C ALA A 177 3.93 17.75 -7.95
N ALA A 178 2.72 17.46 -8.42
CA ALA A 178 1.87 16.40 -7.88
C ALA A 178 2.55 15.01 -7.84
N PRO A 179 3.09 14.47 -8.94
CA PRO A 179 3.77 13.17 -8.89
C PRO A 179 5.02 13.16 -7.99
N PHE A 180 5.69 14.30 -7.81
CA PHE A 180 6.84 14.39 -6.90
C PHE A 180 6.43 14.50 -5.43
N SER A 181 5.31 15.16 -5.12
CA SER A 181 4.71 15.17 -3.78
C SER A 181 4.29 13.76 -3.34
N VAL A 182 3.66 13.02 -4.25
CA VAL A 182 3.30 11.60 -4.04
C VAL A 182 4.55 10.76 -3.81
N LEU A 183 5.57 10.88 -4.67
CA LEU A 183 6.83 10.15 -4.53
C LEU A 183 7.54 10.47 -3.20
N ASP A 184 7.52 11.73 -2.78
CA ASP A 184 8.16 12.20 -1.55
C ASP A 184 7.49 11.64 -0.28
N THR A 185 6.16 11.50 -0.31
CA THR A 185 5.39 10.82 0.75
C THR A 185 5.79 9.35 0.85
N VAL A 186 5.87 8.65 -0.29
CA VAL A 186 6.34 7.25 -0.34
C VAL A 186 7.78 7.12 0.18
N TYR A 187 8.68 8.02 -0.24
CA TYR A 187 10.06 8.05 0.24
C TYR A 187 10.11 8.21 1.76
N THR A 188 9.30 9.12 2.32
CA THR A 188 9.19 9.36 3.77
C THR A 188 8.76 8.10 4.52
N SER A 189 7.74 7.40 4.03
CA SER A 189 7.28 6.14 4.63
C SER A 189 8.36 5.04 4.56
N MET A 190 9.10 4.94 3.46
CA MET A 190 10.22 4.01 3.34
C MET A 190 11.35 4.33 4.32
N GLN A 191 11.74 5.61 4.46
CA GLN A 191 12.75 6.02 5.42
C GLN A 191 12.35 5.70 6.86
N LYS A 192 11.05 5.81 7.19
CA LYS A 192 10.55 5.41 8.51
C LYS A 192 10.79 3.93 8.79
N VAL A 193 10.55 3.03 7.82
CA VAL A 193 10.88 1.61 7.96
C VAL A 193 12.38 1.39 8.08
N LEU A 194 13.17 2.04 7.24
CA LEU A 194 14.64 1.91 7.25
C LEU A 194 15.28 2.37 8.55
N SER A 195 14.64 3.29 9.29
CA SER A 195 15.10 3.72 10.61
C SER A 195 15.16 2.60 11.65
N VAL A 196 14.41 1.50 11.45
CA VAL A 196 14.39 0.33 12.34
C VAL A 196 14.81 -0.97 11.65
N ALA A 197 14.76 -1.01 10.32
CA ALA A 197 15.10 -2.16 9.48
C ALA A 197 15.90 -1.72 8.23
N PRO A 198 17.20 -1.35 8.37
CA PRO A 198 17.98 -0.69 7.31
C PRO A 198 18.31 -1.57 6.09
N ALA A 199 18.12 -2.88 6.19
CA ALA A 199 18.33 -3.84 5.09
C ALA A 199 17.02 -4.26 4.40
N SER A 200 15.92 -3.50 4.59
CA SER A 200 14.62 -3.86 4.04
C SER A 200 14.61 -3.89 2.51
N THR A 201 14.13 -5.00 1.95
CA THR A 201 13.80 -5.14 0.54
C THR A 201 12.35 -4.73 0.33
N PHE A 202 12.10 -3.60 -0.32
CA PHE A 202 10.76 -3.14 -0.66
C PHE A 202 10.33 -3.78 -1.99
N PRO A 203 9.26 -4.58 -2.03
CA PRO A 203 8.67 -5.01 -3.29
C PRO A 203 8.31 -3.83 -4.19
N SER A 204 8.33 -4.02 -5.51
CA SER A 204 7.99 -2.95 -6.45
C SER A 204 6.59 -2.37 -6.18
N LEU A 205 6.47 -1.05 -6.24
CA LEU A 205 5.23 -0.30 -6.04
C LEU A 205 5.00 0.64 -7.21
N LYS A 206 3.85 0.49 -7.88
CA LYS A 206 3.35 1.49 -8.82
C LYS A 206 2.37 2.41 -8.11
N VAL A 207 2.56 3.71 -8.20
CA VAL A 207 1.57 4.68 -7.76
C VAL A 207 0.98 5.35 -8.98
N PHE A 208 -0.34 5.35 -9.10
CA PHE A 208 -1.06 5.92 -10.21
C PHE A 208 -1.75 7.19 -9.78
N TRP A 209 -1.36 8.30 -10.38
CA TRP A 209 -2.01 9.59 -10.19
C TRP A 209 -2.35 10.15 -11.57
N SER A 210 -3.46 10.86 -11.67
CA SER A 210 -3.83 11.58 -12.88
C SER A 210 -4.83 12.67 -12.54
N ILE A 211 -4.81 13.73 -13.33
CA ILE A 211 -5.82 14.79 -13.27
C ILE A 211 -7.25 14.29 -13.55
N ASN A 212 -7.34 13.11 -14.18
CA ASN A 212 -8.59 12.46 -14.55
C ASN A 212 -9.08 11.47 -13.49
N ASN A 213 -8.27 11.15 -12.48
CA ASN A 213 -8.68 10.29 -11.38
C ASN A 213 -9.75 11.00 -10.55
N ALA A 214 -10.99 10.56 -10.69
CA ALA A 214 -12.18 11.17 -10.09
C ALA A 214 -13.01 10.12 -9.34
N PRO A 215 -13.64 10.49 -8.19
CA PRO A 215 -14.35 9.58 -7.29
C PRO A 215 -15.60 9.00 -7.94
N SER A 216 -15.39 8.00 -8.79
CA SER A 216 -16.41 7.36 -9.61
C SER A 216 -16.01 5.92 -9.86
N PRO A 217 -16.94 4.95 -9.71
CA PRO A 217 -16.61 3.56 -9.99
C PRO A 217 -16.47 3.34 -11.50
N GLY A 218 -15.49 2.55 -11.91
CA GLY A 218 -15.40 2.13 -13.31
C GLY A 218 -14.00 1.73 -13.77
N SER A 219 -13.64 2.18 -14.96
CA SER A 219 -12.37 1.89 -15.59
C SER A 219 -11.24 2.68 -14.94
N LEU A 220 -10.32 1.95 -14.30
CA LEU A 220 -9.07 2.50 -13.76
C LEU A 220 -8.25 3.19 -14.86
N ALA A 221 -8.25 2.66 -16.10
CA ALA A 221 -7.56 3.28 -17.23
C ALA A 221 -8.23 4.58 -17.73
N ALA A 222 -9.48 4.85 -17.33
CA ALA A 222 -10.18 6.09 -17.63
C ALA A 222 -10.15 7.10 -16.47
N GLY A 223 -9.53 6.75 -15.34
CA GLY A 223 -9.51 7.57 -14.12
C GLY A 223 -10.79 7.46 -13.28
N GLN A 224 -11.61 6.45 -13.51
CA GLN A 224 -12.78 6.18 -12.68
C GLN A 224 -12.34 5.33 -11.49
N ILE A 225 -11.82 5.99 -10.46
CA ILE A 225 -11.41 5.38 -9.20
C ILE A 225 -12.37 5.85 -8.10
N GLY A 226 -12.93 4.94 -7.30
CA GLY A 226 -13.96 5.32 -6.31
C GLY A 226 -13.44 6.24 -5.20
N THR A 227 -12.20 6.02 -4.79
CA THR A 227 -11.44 6.78 -3.79
C THR A 227 -9.94 6.62 -4.10
N THR A 228 -9.05 7.21 -3.29
CA THR A 228 -7.64 6.79 -3.24
C THR A 228 -7.55 5.46 -2.51
N PHE A 229 -6.83 4.49 -3.08
CA PHE A 229 -6.75 3.15 -2.50
C PHE A 229 -5.49 2.37 -2.90
N PHE A 230 -5.07 1.50 -2.01
CA PHE A 230 -4.10 0.44 -2.24
C PHE A 230 -4.79 -0.83 -2.73
N PHE A 231 -4.14 -1.54 -3.65
CA PHE A 231 -4.49 -2.90 -3.99
C PHE A 231 -3.27 -3.71 -4.40
N ASN A 232 -3.30 -5.00 -4.06
CA ASN A 232 -2.31 -5.98 -4.51
C ASN A 232 -2.91 -6.81 -5.64
N ASN A 233 -2.45 -6.59 -6.87
CA ASN A 233 -2.98 -7.22 -8.08
C ASN A 233 -2.21 -8.50 -8.46
N GLY A 234 -1.83 -9.29 -7.44
CA GLY A 234 -1.07 -10.52 -7.59
C GLY A 234 0.19 -10.32 -8.45
N SER A 235 0.23 -10.96 -9.61
CA SER A 235 1.34 -10.89 -10.57
C SER A 235 1.61 -9.49 -11.13
N ASN A 236 0.61 -8.60 -11.15
CA ASN A 236 0.79 -7.21 -11.61
C ASN A 236 1.41 -6.31 -10.54
N GLY A 237 1.65 -6.84 -9.34
CA GLY A 237 2.33 -6.18 -8.25
C GLY A 237 1.41 -5.33 -7.36
N ARG A 238 2.06 -4.56 -6.49
CA ARG A 238 1.43 -3.66 -5.53
C ARG A 238 1.22 -2.30 -6.17
N GLN A 239 0.03 -1.74 -5.97
CA GLN A 239 -0.42 -0.58 -6.70
C GLN A 239 -1.21 0.35 -5.76
N ILE A 240 -1.01 1.66 -5.86
CA ILE A 240 -1.82 2.69 -5.19
C ILE A 240 -2.43 3.58 -6.27
N TYR A 241 -3.73 3.81 -6.26
CA TYR A 241 -4.38 4.85 -7.08
C TYR A 241 -4.66 6.06 -6.23
N VAL A 242 -4.33 7.24 -6.75
CA VAL A 242 -4.46 8.54 -6.07
C VAL A 242 -5.42 9.42 -6.86
N LEU A 243 -6.43 9.99 -6.20
CA LEU A 243 -7.36 10.95 -6.78
C LEU A 243 -6.64 12.24 -7.16
N GLY A 244 -7.16 12.90 -8.19
CA GLY A 244 -6.56 14.12 -8.72
C GLY A 244 -7.58 15.03 -9.41
N LYS A 245 -8.88 14.86 -9.16
CA LYS A 245 -9.91 15.68 -9.82
C LYS A 245 -10.09 16.99 -9.08
N ALA A 246 -9.48 18.05 -9.62
CA ALA A 246 -9.60 19.41 -9.08
C ALA A 246 -11.07 19.81 -8.87
N ASN A 247 -11.30 20.53 -7.78
CA ASN A 247 -12.60 21.00 -7.29
C ASN A 247 -13.58 19.90 -6.85
N VAL A 248 -13.15 18.64 -6.88
CA VAL A 248 -13.92 17.50 -6.41
C VAL A 248 -13.16 16.87 -5.26
N ASP A 249 -12.03 16.24 -5.57
CA ASP A 249 -11.19 15.50 -4.64
C ASP A 249 -9.79 15.31 -5.26
N THR A 250 -8.76 15.80 -4.56
CA THR A 250 -7.36 15.75 -5.02
C THR A 250 -6.47 15.34 -3.88
N ASP A 251 -5.76 14.23 -4.04
CA ASP A 251 -4.95 13.67 -2.96
C ASP A 251 -3.46 13.89 -3.13
N GLU A 252 -2.99 14.51 -4.22
CA GLU A 252 -1.56 14.69 -4.47
C GLU A 252 -0.79 15.43 -3.37
N PHE A 253 -1.48 16.29 -2.62
CA PHE A 253 -0.93 17.05 -1.48
C PHE A 253 -1.52 16.60 -0.13
N ASP A 254 -2.50 15.71 -0.14
CA ASP A 254 -3.06 15.11 1.07
C ASP A 254 -2.17 13.95 1.52
N VAL A 255 -1.00 14.32 2.02
CA VAL A 255 0.09 13.40 2.36
C VAL A 255 -0.32 12.31 3.34
N SER A 256 -1.30 12.56 4.22
CA SER A 256 -1.85 11.54 5.12
C SER A 256 -2.61 10.45 4.40
N VAL A 257 -3.34 10.77 3.32
CA VAL A 257 -4.10 9.82 2.50
C VAL A 257 -3.12 8.90 1.76
N ILE A 258 -2.12 9.48 1.09
CA ILE A 258 -1.07 8.70 0.41
C ILE A 258 -0.29 7.81 1.41
N ALA A 259 0.04 8.35 2.59
CA ALA A 259 0.72 7.58 3.62
C ALA A 259 -0.16 6.45 4.18
N HIS A 260 -1.47 6.66 4.36
CA HIS A 260 -2.43 5.63 4.75
C HIS A 260 -2.41 4.45 3.79
N GLU A 261 -2.53 4.72 2.48
CA GLU A 261 -2.45 3.66 1.46
C GLU A 261 -1.09 2.98 1.43
N TRP A 262 -0.02 3.72 1.70
CA TRP A 262 1.30 3.11 1.88
C TRP A 262 1.33 2.18 3.12
N GLY A 263 0.54 2.47 4.15
CA GLY A 263 0.33 1.59 5.30
C GLY A 263 -0.23 0.22 4.90
N HIS A 264 -1.18 0.17 3.98
CA HIS A 264 -1.65 -1.11 3.42
C HIS A 264 -0.60 -1.79 2.55
N TYR A 265 0.17 -1.02 1.75
CA TYR A 265 1.35 -1.55 1.08
C TYR A 265 2.34 -2.19 2.08
N TYR A 266 2.57 -1.56 3.23
CA TYR A 266 3.43 -2.10 4.29
C TYR A 266 2.91 -3.44 4.78
N GLN A 267 1.60 -3.55 5.08
CA GLN A 267 1.04 -4.81 5.54
C GLN A 267 1.20 -5.91 4.50
N SER A 268 0.94 -5.57 3.23
CA SER A 268 1.11 -6.47 2.11
C SER A 268 2.57 -6.89 1.87
N ALA A 269 3.53 -5.98 2.06
CA ALA A 269 4.94 -6.20 1.75
C ALA A 269 5.70 -6.94 2.86
N PHE A 270 5.44 -6.59 4.12
CA PHE A 270 6.27 -6.99 5.26
C PHE A 270 5.54 -7.81 6.31
N SER A 271 4.20 -7.74 6.33
CA SER A 271 3.36 -8.30 7.38
C SER A 271 2.36 -9.32 6.80
N ARG A 272 1.14 -9.29 7.33
CA ARG A 272 -0.06 -9.99 6.89
C ARG A 272 -1.25 -9.04 7.05
N ASP A 273 -2.20 -9.11 6.14
CA ASP A 273 -3.51 -8.50 6.27
C ASP A 273 -4.57 -9.47 5.72
N ASP A 274 -5.52 -9.86 6.58
CA ASP A 274 -6.66 -10.70 6.22
C ASP A 274 -7.94 -9.86 5.98
N SER A 275 -7.82 -8.53 5.94
CA SER A 275 -8.93 -7.62 5.68
C SER A 275 -9.64 -7.95 4.36
N ILE A 276 -10.97 -7.92 4.40
CA ILE A 276 -11.81 -8.02 3.20
C ILE A 276 -12.03 -6.66 2.52
N GLY A 277 -11.46 -5.59 3.09
CA GLY A 277 -11.64 -4.21 2.64
C GLY A 277 -13.10 -3.80 2.54
N GLY A 278 -13.39 -2.91 1.59
CA GLY A 278 -14.73 -2.44 1.25
C GLY A 278 -15.10 -1.10 1.89
N GLU A 279 -16.22 -0.55 1.44
CA GLU A 279 -16.71 0.77 1.86
C GLU A 279 -16.91 0.85 3.37
N HIS A 280 -16.41 1.92 3.97
CA HIS A 280 -16.54 2.19 5.40
C HIS A 280 -16.38 3.69 5.70
N SER A 281 -16.72 4.04 6.94
CA SER A 281 -16.46 5.35 7.52
C SER A 281 -15.93 5.21 8.95
N THR A 282 -15.32 6.29 9.46
CA THR A 282 -14.83 6.38 10.86
C THR A 282 -15.90 6.12 11.92
N GLY A 283 -17.17 6.30 11.57
CA GLY A 283 -18.32 6.02 12.43
C GLY A 283 -18.68 4.54 12.54
N ASP A 284 -18.21 3.70 11.62
CA ASP A 284 -18.68 2.32 11.50
C ASP A 284 -18.16 1.39 12.60
N ARG A 285 -18.96 0.35 12.86
CA ARG A 285 -18.52 -0.85 13.57
C ARG A 285 -18.18 -1.91 12.51
N LEU A 286 -16.91 -2.24 12.40
CA LEU A 286 -16.35 -3.04 11.32
C LEU A 286 -16.05 -4.47 11.76
N ASP A 287 -15.92 -5.36 10.78
CA ASP A 287 -15.24 -6.64 10.99
C ASP A 287 -13.82 -6.38 11.53
N ARG A 288 -13.37 -7.20 12.48
CA ARG A 288 -12.10 -6.98 13.20
C ARG A 288 -10.88 -6.85 12.31
N ARG A 289 -10.90 -7.53 11.15
CA ARG A 289 -9.80 -7.52 10.19
C ARG A 289 -9.72 -6.17 9.48
N VAL A 290 -10.88 -5.62 9.14
CA VAL A 290 -11.02 -4.30 8.53
C VAL A 290 -10.70 -3.21 9.54
N ALA A 291 -11.29 -3.26 10.75
CA ALA A 291 -10.97 -2.31 11.82
C ALA A 291 -9.47 -2.23 12.12
N PHE A 292 -8.78 -3.38 12.10
CA PHE A 292 -7.35 -3.44 12.30
C PHE A 292 -6.55 -2.86 11.13
N SER A 293 -6.91 -3.23 9.90
CA SER A 293 -6.21 -2.77 8.69
C SER A 293 -6.36 -1.25 8.49
N GLU A 294 -7.58 -0.72 8.57
CA GLU A 294 -7.84 0.72 8.40
C GLU A 294 -7.28 1.55 9.56
N GLY A 295 -7.41 1.04 10.79
CA GLY A 295 -6.79 1.69 11.95
C GLY A 295 -5.26 1.70 11.88
N TRP A 296 -4.65 0.67 11.28
CA TRP A 296 -3.22 0.67 10.97
C TRP A 296 -2.87 1.73 9.92
N GLY A 297 -3.60 1.81 8.81
CA GLY A 297 -3.39 2.85 7.78
C GLY A 297 -3.41 4.26 8.39
N ASN A 298 -4.43 4.55 9.20
CA ASN A 298 -4.57 5.84 9.88
C ASN A 298 -3.40 6.11 10.82
N ALA A 299 -3.06 5.16 11.71
CA ALA A 299 -1.93 5.31 12.62
C ALA A 299 -0.61 5.47 11.87
N TRP A 300 -0.39 4.69 10.82
CA TRP A 300 0.82 4.72 10.01
C TRP A 300 1.02 6.08 9.36
N SER A 301 -0.04 6.71 8.86
CA SER A 301 0.03 8.07 8.30
C SER A 301 0.69 9.06 9.29
N GLY A 302 0.30 9.00 10.56
CA GLY A 302 0.90 9.81 11.63
C GLY A 302 2.31 9.35 12.03
N ILE A 303 2.55 8.03 12.10
CA ILE A 303 3.86 7.45 12.46
C ILE A 303 4.94 7.80 11.44
N ALA A 304 4.62 7.72 10.15
CA ALA A 304 5.54 7.99 9.04
C ALA A 304 5.80 9.49 8.87
N LEU A 305 4.74 10.30 8.92
CA LEU A 305 4.82 11.75 8.70
C LEU A 305 5.17 12.53 9.97
N ASN A 306 5.25 11.86 11.13
CA ASN A 306 5.47 12.46 12.44
C ASN A 306 4.44 13.58 12.75
N ARG A 307 3.16 13.27 12.51
CA ARG A 307 2.02 14.17 12.80
C ARG A 307 0.94 13.44 13.60
N SER A 308 0.10 14.21 14.27
CA SER A 308 -0.98 13.71 15.12
C SER A 308 -2.36 13.73 14.46
N ASN A 309 -2.44 14.15 13.20
CA ASN A 309 -3.70 14.23 12.47
C ASN A 309 -3.64 13.58 11.09
N TYR A 310 -4.76 13.00 10.69
CA TYR A 310 -5.07 12.67 9.30
C TYR A 310 -5.91 13.81 8.72
N ALA A 311 -5.53 14.29 7.54
CA ALA A 311 -6.19 15.39 6.85
C ALA A 311 -6.40 15.06 5.37
N ASP A 312 -7.59 15.37 4.87
CA ASP A 312 -8.07 15.07 3.53
C ASP A 312 -8.96 16.23 3.07
N SER A 313 -8.60 16.81 1.93
CA SER A 313 -9.16 18.04 1.40
C SER A 313 -10.14 17.74 0.26
N LEU A 314 -11.20 18.55 0.13
CA LEU A 314 -12.13 18.38 -0.99
C LEU A 314 -12.71 19.68 -1.53
N GLY A 315 -13.47 19.52 -2.61
CA GLY A 315 -14.39 20.52 -3.12
C GLY A 315 -13.67 21.67 -3.81
N GLU A 316 -14.41 22.75 -4.06
CA GLU A 316 -13.91 23.94 -4.76
C GLU A 316 -12.62 24.46 -4.11
N GLN A 317 -11.60 24.64 -4.95
CA GLN A 317 -10.26 25.09 -4.56
C GLN A 317 -9.61 24.23 -3.45
N GLN A 318 -10.10 23.01 -3.25
CA GLN A 318 -9.63 22.10 -2.18
C GLN A 318 -9.78 22.76 -0.79
N GLY A 319 -10.77 23.65 -0.68
CA GLY A 319 -11.01 24.51 0.47
C GLY A 319 -11.86 23.88 1.57
N SER A 320 -12.40 22.69 1.34
CA SER A 320 -13.27 21.99 2.30
C SER A 320 -12.56 20.80 2.96
N ILE A 321 -13.14 20.29 4.05
CA ILE A 321 -12.61 19.17 4.84
C ILE A 321 -13.42 17.92 4.54
N LEU A 322 -12.78 16.89 3.96
CA LEU A 322 -13.42 15.58 3.81
C LEU A 322 -13.24 14.79 5.10
N ALA A 323 -12.00 14.74 5.58
CA ALA A 323 -11.66 14.17 6.86
C ALA A 323 -10.61 15.02 7.59
N LEU A 324 -10.83 15.23 8.88
CA LEU A 324 -9.84 15.72 9.81
C LEU A 324 -9.94 14.91 11.09
N VAL A 325 -9.03 13.95 11.26
CA VAL A 325 -9.06 12.98 12.36
C VAL A 325 -7.87 13.22 13.28
N ASP A 326 -8.13 13.31 14.58
CA ASP A 326 -7.10 13.26 15.62
C ASP A 326 -6.66 11.82 15.85
N LEU A 327 -5.42 11.51 15.48
CA LEU A 327 -4.84 10.16 15.62
C LEU A 327 -4.49 9.82 17.07
N THR A 328 -4.49 10.80 17.97
CA THR A 328 -4.11 10.59 19.38
C THR A 328 -5.26 10.07 20.24
N THR A 329 -6.50 10.19 19.75
CA THR A 329 -7.71 9.85 20.51
C THR A 329 -8.56 8.82 19.78
N GLY A 330 -9.17 7.93 20.56
CA GLY A 330 -10.16 6.97 20.07
C GLY A 330 -11.56 7.60 20.00
N PRO A 331 -12.55 6.89 19.43
CA PRO A 331 -13.91 7.37 19.35
C PRO A 331 -14.51 7.60 20.76
N SER A 332 -15.25 8.71 20.91
CA SER A 332 -15.92 9.07 22.18
C SER A 332 -17.11 8.17 22.52
N THR A 333 -17.64 7.44 21.53
CA THR A 333 -18.79 6.55 21.68
C THR A 333 -18.47 5.17 21.11
N ASN A 334 -18.83 4.13 21.87
CA ASN A 334 -18.61 2.72 21.50
C ASN A 334 -17.17 2.42 21.01
N PRO A 335 -16.12 2.75 21.79
CA PRO A 335 -14.77 2.31 21.48
C PRO A 335 -14.67 0.78 21.58
N GLY A 336 -13.75 0.18 20.82
CA GLY A 336 -13.54 -1.26 20.87
C GLY A 336 -12.77 -1.81 19.67
N TRP A 337 -12.58 -3.13 19.68
CA TRP A 337 -11.80 -3.88 18.68
C TRP A 337 -12.43 -3.88 17.27
N PHE A 338 -13.66 -3.42 17.15
CA PHE A 338 -14.43 -3.27 15.91
C PHE A 338 -14.41 -1.81 15.37
N ARG A 339 -13.64 -0.90 15.98
CA ARG A 339 -13.53 0.50 15.54
C ARG A 339 -12.13 0.79 15.00
N GLU A 340 -12.04 1.25 13.76
CA GLU A 340 -10.76 1.71 13.20
C GLU A 340 -10.14 2.85 14.02
N GLY A 341 -10.96 3.79 14.51
CA GLY A 341 -10.50 4.89 15.36
C GLY A 341 -9.95 4.44 16.71
N SER A 342 -10.43 3.31 17.26
CA SER A 342 -9.81 2.74 18.46
C SER A 342 -8.45 2.15 18.16
N ILE A 343 -8.32 1.42 17.05
CA ILE A 343 -7.06 0.81 16.63
C ILE A 343 -6.03 1.88 16.27
N GLN A 344 -6.42 2.94 15.56
CA GLN A 344 -5.51 4.03 15.21
C GLN A 344 -4.89 4.63 16.48
N ALA A 345 -5.73 4.91 17.48
CA ALA A 345 -5.32 5.59 18.70
C ALA A 345 -4.34 4.71 19.49
N ILE A 346 -4.62 3.40 19.56
CA ILE A 346 -3.71 2.44 20.19
C ILE A 346 -2.36 2.42 19.49
N LEU A 347 -2.32 2.24 18.17
CA LEU A 347 -1.07 2.04 17.44
C LEU A 347 -0.24 3.32 17.34
N TRP A 348 -0.88 4.47 17.16
CA TRP A 348 -0.20 5.77 17.16
C TRP A 348 0.41 6.07 18.53
N ASN A 349 -0.36 5.93 19.62
CA ASN A 349 0.14 6.16 20.97
C ASN A 349 1.19 5.13 21.40
N LEU A 350 1.06 3.86 20.97
CA LEU A 350 2.06 2.84 21.20
C LEU A 350 3.40 3.23 20.56
N ASN A 351 3.40 3.74 19.32
CA ASN A 351 4.62 4.27 18.70
C ASN A 351 5.20 5.45 19.48
N ARG A 352 4.37 6.34 20.03
CA ARG A 352 4.84 7.47 20.85
C ARG A 352 5.50 7.03 22.16
N GLN A 353 5.01 5.96 22.77
CA GLN A 353 5.46 5.50 24.09
C GLN A 353 6.57 4.44 24.02
N ALA A 354 6.53 3.55 23.03
CA ALA A 354 7.44 2.41 22.87
C ALA A 354 8.37 2.52 21.64
N GLY A 355 8.12 3.47 20.75
CA GLY A 355 8.81 3.59 19.46
C GLY A 355 8.26 2.66 18.38
N PHE A 356 8.74 2.85 17.15
CA PHE A 356 8.25 2.08 16.00
C PHE A 356 8.81 0.65 15.95
N LYS A 357 10.03 0.43 16.46
CA LYS A 357 10.72 -0.87 16.33
C LYS A 357 9.91 -2.03 16.92
N PRO A 358 9.37 -1.97 18.14
CA PRO A 358 8.54 -3.05 18.68
C PRO A 358 7.30 -3.38 17.83
N ILE A 359 6.69 -2.36 17.22
CA ILE A 359 5.53 -2.54 16.32
C ILE A 359 5.98 -3.24 15.03
N HIS A 360 7.09 -2.77 14.44
CA HIS A 360 7.67 -3.37 13.24
C HIS A 360 8.05 -4.84 13.45
N ASP A 361 8.80 -5.15 14.52
CA ASP A 361 9.22 -6.51 14.86
C ASP A 361 8.00 -7.43 15.07
N THR A 362 6.92 -6.90 15.66
CA THR A 362 5.68 -7.66 15.87
C THR A 362 4.98 -7.98 14.56
N LEU A 363 4.76 -6.97 13.71
CA LEU A 363 4.05 -7.13 12.43
C LEU A 363 4.83 -7.99 11.44
N THR A 364 6.16 -7.92 11.46
CA THR A 364 7.03 -8.73 10.59
C THR A 364 7.36 -10.11 11.17
N GLY A 365 7.09 -10.31 12.46
CA GLY A 365 7.41 -11.52 13.20
C GLY A 365 6.57 -12.74 12.81
N PHE A 366 7.17 -13.92 12.98
CA PHE A 366 6.56 -15.20 12.60
C PHE A 366 5.20 -15.45 13.29
N GLN A 367 5.06 -15.08 14.56
CA GLN A 367 3.84 -15.31 15.34
C GLN A 367 2.62 -14.58 14.74
N PHE A 368 2.77 -13.31 14.36
CA PHE A 368 1.69 -12.55 13.75
C PHE A 368 1.42 -13.03 12.32
N ARG A 369 2.48 -13.23 11.53
CA ARG A 369 2.35 -13.57 10.10
C ARG A 369 1.84 -14.99 9.84
N SER A 370 2.17 -15.95 10.69
CA SER A 370 1.90 -17.38 10.45
C SER A 370 0.83 -17.98 11.37
N GLY A 371 0.31 -17.21 12.33
CA GLY A 371 -0.70 -17.67 13.28
C GLY A 371 -2.04 -18.03 12.63
N ALA A 372 -2.83 -18.88 13.30
CA ALA A 372 -4.16 -19.27 12.81
C ALA A 372 -5.21 -18.17 12.98
N ALA A 373 -5.14 -17.40 14.07
CA ALA A 373 -6.00 -16.24 14.29
C ALA A 373 -5.91 -15.27 13.10
N VAL A 374 -7.05 -14.67 12.73
CA VAL A 374 -7.04 -13.64 11.69
C VAL A 374 -6.36 -12.36 12.20
N THR A 375 -5.89 -11.52 11.29
CA THR A 375 -5.33 -10.21 11.66
C THR A 375 -6.36 -9.38 12.39
N SER A 376 -6.04 -9.00 13.63
CA SER A 376 -6.87 -8.17 14.49
C SER A 376 -6.00 -7.54 15.57
N ILE A 377 -6.58 -6.62 16.34
CA ILE A 377 -5.89 -6.09 17.51
C ILE A 377 -5.53 -7.16 18.55
N HIS A 378 -6.33 -8.22 18.68
CA HIS A 378 -6.05 -9.32 19.61
C HIS A 378 -4.86 -10.16 19.17
N SER A 379 -4.78 -10.55 17.88
CA SER A 379 -3.63 -11.29 17.36
C SER A 379 -2.36 -10.44 17.35
N PHE A 380 -2.48 -9.14 17.06
CA PHE A 380 -1.37 -8.20 17.23
C PHE A 380 -0.92 -8.11 18.68
N ALA A 381 -1.84 -7.96 19.64
CA ALA A 381 -1.50 -7.79 21.05
C ALA A 381 -0.81 -9.02 21.64
N ALA A 382 -1.27 -10.22 21.28
CA ALA A 382 -0.61 -11.46 21.68
C ALA A 382 0.84 -11.54 21.16
N ALA A 383 1.04 -11.26 19.86
CA ALA A 383 2.38 -11.25 19.26
C ALA A 383 3.27 -10.12 19.81
N PHE A 384 2.71 -8.94 20.08
CA PHE A 384 3.43 -7.80 20.63
C PHE A 384 3.94 -8.07 22.04
N LYS A 385 3.09 -8.63 22.91
CA LYS A 385 3.46 -8.99 24.29
C LYS A 385 4.58 -10.03 24.32
N ALA A 386 4.62 -10.95 23.35
CA ALA A 386 5.71 -11.90 23.20
C ALA A 386 6.99 -11.27 22.62
N THR A 387 6.86 -10.41 21.62
CA THR A 387 8.00 -9.79 20.91
C THR A 387 8.67 -8.70 21.75
N SER A 388 7.89 -7.95 22.52
CA SER A 388 8.34 -6.79 23.28
C SER A 388 7.72 -6.78 24.68
N ALA A 389 8.04 -7.81 25.47
CA ALA A 389 7.53 -7.98 26.83
C ALA A 389 7.71 -6.74 27.73
N GLY A 390 8.81 -5.98 27.57
CA GLY A 390 9.05 -4.73 28.30
C GLY A 390 8.04 -3.60 28.04
N ASN A 391 7.30 -3.66 26.93
CA ASN A 391 6.24 -2.71 26.57
C ASN A 391 4.83 -3.31 26.70
N ALA A 392 4.69 -4.51 27.29
CA ALA A 392 3.42 -5.21 27.40
C ALA A 392 2.40 -4.45 28.27
N SER A 393 2.86 -3.79 29.34
CA SER A 393 2.00 -2.96 30.21
C SER A 393 1.50 -1.72 29.49
N THR A 394 2.36 -1.06 28.71
CA THR A 394 2.01 0.07 27.84
C THR A 394 0.88 -0.29 26.88
N LEU A 395 1.04 -1.39 26.12
CA LEU A 395 -0.01 -1.83 25.22
C LEU A 395 -1.31 -2.19 25.98
N THR A 396 -1.19 -2.86 27.12
CA THR A 396 -2.37 -3.23 27.93
C THR A 396 -3.15 -1.99 28.40
N GLY A 397 -2.45 -0.93 28.83
CA GLY A 397 -3.09 0.34 29.18
C GLY A 397 -3.85 0.98 28.01
N LEU A 398 -3.25 0.96 26.80
CA LEU A 398 -3.86 1.49 25.59
C LEU A 398 -5.09 0.69 25.15
N LEU A 399 -5.04 -0.65 25.25
CA LEU A 399 -6.19 -1.52 24.96
C LEU A 399 -7.34 -1.26 25.93
N ASN A 400 -7.04 -1.17 27.24
CA ASN A 400 -8.05 -0.90 28.26
C ASN A 400 -8.70 0.47 28.06
N ALA A 401 -7.94 1.49 27.66
CA ALA A 401 -8.48 2.81 27.34
C ALA A 401 -9.47 2.81 26.17
N GLN A 402 -9.45 1.77 25.34
CA GLN A 402 -10.40 1.55 24.23
C GLN A 402 -11.43 0.44 24.53
N ASN A 403 -11.55 -0.01 25.79
CA ASN A 403 -12.44 -1.08 26.21
C ASN A 403 -12.20 -2.40 25.43
N ILE A 404 -10.93 -2.80 25.31
CA ILE A 404 -10.50 -4.03 24.64
C ILE A 404 -9.77 -4.93 25.62
N THR A 405 -10.23 -6.17 25.76
CA THR A 405 -9.54 -7.20 26.53
C THR A 405 -8.87 -8.21 25.60
N SER A 406 -7.57 -8.40 25.74
CA SER A 406 -6.79 -9.36 24.94
C SER A 406 -5.85 -10.19 25.83
N ASN A 407 -6.32 -11.37 26.21
CA ASN A 407 -5.53 -12.37 26.94
C ASN A 407 -4.73 -13.28 26.00
N ASP A 408 -5.22 -13.50 24.79
CA ASP A 408 -4.57 -14.26 23.73
C ASP A 408 -4.95 -13.70 22.34
N ALA A 409 -4.46 -14.36 21.29
CA ALA A 409 -4.74 -13.99 19.90
C ALA A 409 -6.21 -14.18 19.50
N TYR A 410 -6.98 -14.89 20.31
CA TYR A 410 -8.40 -15.19 20.11
C TYR A 410 -9.33 -14.26 20.92
N GLY A 411 -8.79 -13.30 21.67
CA GLY A 411 -9.60 -12.40 22.48
C GLY A 411 -10.35 -13.12 23.60
N THR A 412 -9.79 -14.20 24.16
CA THR A 412 -10.39 -14.90 25.30
C THR A 412 -10.65 -13.92 26.44
N GLY A 413 -11.88 -13.89 26.96
CA GLY A 413 -12.29 -12.98 28.03
C GLY A 413 -12.70 -11.57 27.56
N GLU A 414 -12.73 -11.31 26.25
CA GLU A 414 -13.36 -10.09 25.72
C GLU A 414 -14.83 -10.01 26.10
N SER A 415 -15.26 -8.85 26.60
CA SER A 415 -16.61 -8.58 27.08
C SER A 415 -17.30 -7.45 26.33
N ASN A 416 -16.56 -6.69 25.50
CA ASN A 416 -17.12 -5.64 24.67
C ASN A 416 -17.65 -6.25 23.37
N ASP A 417 -18.97 -6.44 23.29
CA ASP A 417 -19.66 -6.99 22.11
C ASP A 417 -19.96 -5.94 21.03
N GLY A 418 -19.63 -4.67 21.28
CA GLY A 418 -19.91 -3.56 20.38
C GLY A 418 -21.39 -3.36 20.05
N GLY A 419 -22.30 -3.78 20.94
CA GLY A 419 -23.74 -3.74 20.71
C GLY A 419 -24.25 -4.82 19.75
N VAL A 420 -23.46 -5.88 19.50
CA VAL A 420 -23.87 -7.07 18.74
C VAL A 420 -23.52 -8.30 19.57
N PRO A 421 -24.42 -8.80 20.45
CA PRO A 421 -24.11 -9.85 21.41
C PRO A 421 -23.55 -11.14 20.80
N ILE A 422 -24.00 -11.50 19.59
CA ILE A 422 -23.53 -12.70 18.87
C ILE A 422 -22.08 -12.61 18.39
N ALA A 423 -21.44 -11.45 18.50
CA ALA A 423 -20.03 -11.29 18.19
C ALA A 423 -19.11 -11.80 19.31
N LEU A 424 -19.67 -12.16 20.46
CA LEU A 424 -18.96 -12.82 21.57
C LEU A 424 -19.46 -14.28 21.76
N PRO A 425 -18.56 -15.23 22.09
CA PRO A 425 -17.11 -15.05 22.19
C PRO A 425 -16.48 -14.70 20.83
N VAL A 426 -15.35 -13.99 20.86
CA VAL A 426 -14.65 -13.51 19.65
C VAL A 426 -14.34 -14.65 18.68
N TYR A 427 -14.06 -15.85 19.19
CA TYR A 427 -14.06 -17.10 18.41
C TYR A 427 -14.87 -18.18 19.14
N GLY A 428 -15.75 -18.86 18.41
CA GLY A 428 -16.33 -20.12 18.85
C GLY A 428 -15.38 -21.30 18.65
N SER A 429 -15.73 -22.47 19.18
CA SER A 429 -14.96 -23.71 19.03
C SER A 429 -15.66 -24.67 18.08
N LEU A 430 -14.88 -25.37 17.26
CA LEU A 430 -15.35 -26.43 16.37
C LEU A 430 -14.41 -27.64 16.47
N VAL A 431 -15.02 -28.83 16.50
CA VAL A 431 -14.32 -30.11 16.43
C VAL A 431 -14.65 -30.76 15.09
N VAL A 432 -13.64 -31.20 14.35
CA VAL A 432 -13.82 -31.87 13.06
C VAL A 432 -14.69 -33.13 13.25
N GLY A 433 -15.69 -33.30 12.39
CA GLY A 433 -16.68 -34.37 12.45
C GLY A 433 -17.91 -34.08 13.32
N ALA A 434 -17.92 -33.00 14.09
CA ALA A 434 -19.07 -32.60 14.91
C ALA A 434 -19.77 -31.37 14.31
N THR A 435 -21.10 -31.41 14.26
CA THR A 435 -21.92 -30.26 13.85
C THR A 435 -22.00 -29.26 15.00
N VAL A 436 -21.64 -28.00 14.73
CA VAL A 436 -21.77 -26.88 15.66
C VAL A 436 -23.08 -26.15 15.35
N PRO A 437 -24.09 -26.19 16.24
CA PRO A 437 -25.31 -25.39 16.08
C PRO A 437 -25.08 -23.95 16.54
N ASN A 438 -26.04 -23.07 16.22
CA ASN A 438 -26.10 -21.70 16.75
C ASN A 438 -24.88 -20.82 16.43
N VAL A 439 -24.28 -21.01 15.24
CA VAL A 439 -23.24 -20.11 14.74
C VAL A 439 -23.93 -18.91 14.11
N CYS A 440 -24.12 -17.84 14.88
CA CYS A 440 -24.98 -16.73 14.47
C CYS A 440 -24.21 -15.58 13.79
N VAL A 441 -24.82 -14.98 12.78
CA VAL A 441 -24.41 -13.74 12.11
C VAL A 441 -25.53 -12.72 12.18
N SER A 442 -25.18 -11.43 12.06
CA SER A 442 -26.11 -10.32 12.16
C SER A 442 -25.71 -9.16 11.26
N ASN A 443 -26.69 -8.46 10.72
CA ASN A 443 -26.52 -7.21 9.97
C ASN A 443 -26.85 -5.97 10.83
N ALA A 444 -26.96 -6.10 12.16
CA ALA A 444 -27.34 -5.01 13.06
C ALA A 444 -26.36 -3.82 13.08
N ALA A 445 -25.12 -4.03 12.61
CA ALA A 445 -24.13 -2.97 12.40
C ALA A 445 -23.98 -2.54 10.93
N GLY A 446 -24.86 -3.01 10.04
CA GLY A 446 -24.74 -2.90 8.59
C GLY A 446 -24.33 -4.23 7.95
N THR A 447 -23.96 -4.22 6.67
CA THR A 447 -23.68 -5.44 5.89
C THR A 447 -22.31 -5.49 5.25
N GLY A 448 -21.89 -6.69 4.86
CA GLY A 448 -20.63 -6.92 4.15
C GLY A 448 -19.46 -6.96 5.13
N ASN A 449 -18.76 -5.84 5.27
CA ASN A 449 -17.56 -5.73 6.09
C ASN A 449 -17.82 -5.22 7.52
N LYS A 450 -19.09 -5.22 7.96
CA LYS A 450 -19.49 -4.67 9.27
C LYS A 450 -19.48 -5.71 10.37
N HIS A 451 -19.38 -5.23 11.60
CA HIS A 451 -19.36 -6.04 12.83
C HIS A 451 -20.55 -7.00 12.90
N GLY A 452 -20.31 -8.25 13.30
CA GLY A 452 -21.33 -9.29 13.39
C GLY A 452 -21.70 -9.99 12.08
N ASN A 453 -21.22 -9.55 10.92
CA ASN A 453 -21.55 -10.20 9.64
C ASN A 453 -20.87 -11.58 9.45
N ILE A 454 -19.83 -11.84 10.25
CA ILE A 454 -18.97 -13.01 10.12
C ILE A 454 -18.81 -13.63 11.51
N ALA A 455 -19.11 -14.92 11.61
CA ALA A 455 -18.83 -15.72 12.80
C ALA A 455 -17.50 -16.45 12.62
N TYR A 456 -16.65 -16.45 13.64
CA TYR A 456 -15.33 -17.10 13.59
C TYR A 456 -15.29 -18.33 14.49
N LEU A 457 -14.84 -19.47 13.96
CA LEU A 457 -14.70 -20.73 14.68
C LEU A 457 -13.25 -21.20 14.62
N ARG A 458 -12.68 -21.62 15.76
CA ARG A 458 -11.36 -22.24 15.85
C ARG A 458 -11.49 -23.76 15.79
N PHE A 459 -10.62 -24.43 15.03
CA PHE A 459 -10.55 -25.89 15.00
C PHE A 459 -9.13 -26.41 14.73
N ILE A 460 -8.92 -27.70 15.00
CA ILE A 460 -7.69 -28.42 14.66
C ILE A 460 -7.99 -29.40 13.53
N ALA A 461 -7.29 -29.29 12.41
CA ALA A 461 -7.22 -30.32 11.39
C ALA A 461 -6.26 -31.43 11.88
N PRO A 462 -6.72 -32.68 12.07
CA PRO A 462 -5.88 -33.73 12.66
C PRO A 462 -4.81 -34.27 11.72
N ALA A 463 -4.97 -34.12 10.40
CA ALA A 463 -4.07 -34.71 9.41
C ALA A 463 -4.04 -33.90 8.10
N ASP A 464 -2.99 -34.12 7.31
CA ASP A 464 -2.85 -33.58 5.96
C ASP A 464 -3.85 -34.27 5.02
N ARG A 465 -4.94 -33.58 4.67
CA ARG A 465 -5.98 -34.09 3.76
C ARG A 465 -6.95 -33.01 3.31
N GLU A 466 -7.90 -33.40 2.48
CA GLU A 466 -9.05 -32.59 2.14
C GLU A 466 -10.13 -32.66 3.24
N TYR A 467 -10.72 -31.50 3.51
CA TYR A 467 -11.85 -31.34 4.41
C TYR A 467 -13.01 -30.68 3.64
N GLN A 468 -14.23 -31.12 3.94
CA GLN A 468 -15.45 -30.55 3.41
C GLN A 468 -16.16 -29.73 4.50
N VAL A 469 -16.49 -28.47 4.18
CA VAL A 469 -17.27 -27.57 5.04
C VAL A 469 -18.73 -27.59 4.61
N SER A 470 -19.64 -27.75 5.55
CA SER A 470 -21.09 -27.67 5.32
C SER A 470 -21.70 -26.61 6.23
N ILE A 471 -22.50 -25.72 5.67
CA ILE A 471 -23.17 -24.62 6.38
C ILE A 471 -24.67 -24.75 6.12
N GLY A 472 -25.43 -25.13 7.14
CA GLY A 472 -26.88 -25.22 7.10
C GLY A 472 -27.56 -23.97 7.65
N GLY A 473 -28.74 -23.67 7.12
CA GLY A 473 -29.55 -22.52 7.54
C GLY A 473 -29.29 -21.25 6.74
N ALA A 474 -28.11 -21.06 6.14
CA ALA A 474 -27.78 -19.88 5.32
C ALA A 474 -28.58 -19.83 4.01
N THR A 475 -28.87 -18.62 3.52
CA THR A 475 -29.55 -18.40 2.24
C THR A 475 -28.53 -18.48 1.12
N ALA A 476 -27.36 -17.86 1.30
CA ALA A 476 -26.19 -18.04 0.46
C ALA A 476 -24.98 -18.35 1.36
N PRO A 477 -24.73 -19.63 1.70
CA PRO A 477 -23.62 -20.01 2.57
C PRO A 477 -22.27 -19.65 1.96
N ASP A 478 -21.41 -19.01 2.74
CA ASP A 478 -20.04 -18.72 2.33
C ASP A 478 -19.08 -18.82 3.53
N PHE A 479 -17.81 -19.12 3.25
CA PHE A 479 -16.78 -19.22 4.27
C PHE A 479 -15.38 -19.04 3.71
N ASP A 480 -14.46 -18.69 4.61
CA ASP A 480 -13.02 -18.71 4.35
C ASP A 480 -12.30 -19.43 5.50
N VAL A 481 -11.15 -20.04 5.21
CA VAL A 481 -10.31 -20.73 6.20
C VAL A 481 -8.98 -20.01 6.29
N PHE A 482 -8.46 -19.80 7.50
CA PHE A 482 -7.24 -19.05 7.74
C PHE A 482 -6.19 -19.85 8.52
N ARG A 483 -4.94 -19.76 8.04
CA ARG A 483 -3.71 -20.08 8.77
C ARG A 483 -2.54 -19.37 8.08
N GLY A 484 -2.01 -18.31 8.71
CA GLY A 484 -0.99 -17.47 8.09
C GLY A 484 -1.47 -16.73 6.83
N GLY A 485 -2.79 -16.50 6.72
CA GLY A 485 -3.46 -15.99 5.53
C GLY A 485 -4.67 -16.86 5.16
N GLU A 486 -5.47 -16.40 4.20
CA GLU A 486 -6.56 -17.19 3.63
C GLU A 486 -6.02 -18.43 2.91
N VAL A 487 -6.61 -19.58 3.18
CA VAL A 487 -6.29 -20.86 2.55
C VAL A 487 -7.21 -21.05 1.34
N ALA A 488 -6.61 -21.25 0.17
CA ALA A 488 -7.36 -21.50 -1.05
C ALA A 488 -8.25 -22.75 -0.94
N ARG A 489 -9.48 -22.64 -1.47
CA ARG A 489 -10.49 -23.70 -1.45
C ARG A 489 -11.12 -23.92 -2.83
N SER A 490 -11.70 -25.10 -3.03
CA SER A 490 -12.47 -25.46 -4.22
C SER A 490 -13.92 -25.75 -3.82
N GLY A 491 -14.83 -24.81 -4.10
CA GLY A 491 -16.21 -24.89 -3.63
C GLY A 491 -16.26 -24.96 -2.10
N ASN A 492 -16.80 -26.06 -1.58
CA ASN A 492 -16.89 -26.33 -0.15
C ASN A 492 -15.77 -27.24 0.39
N ARG A 493 -14.74 -27.55 -0.41
CA ARG A 493 -13.60 -28.39 -0.05
C ARG A 493 -12.34 -27.56 0.11
N VAL A 494 -11.52 -27.91 1.10
CA VAL A 494 -10.24 -27.24 1.40
C VAL A 494 -9.18 -28.27 1.77
N SER A 495 -8.00 -28.17 1.17
CA SER A 495 -6.84 -29.01 1.53
C SER A 495 -6.09 -28.37 2.68
N LEU A 496 -6.01 -29.05 3.82
CA LEU A 496 -5.38 -28.55 5.04
C LEU A 496 -4.28 -29.50 5.48
N SER A 497 -3.15 -28.95 5.91
CA SER A 497 -2.17 -29.70 6.70
C SER A 497 -2.64 -29.84 8.14
N ALA A 498 -2.07 -30.78 8.89
CA ALA A 498 -2.31 -30.91 10.31
C ALA A 498 -1.98 -29.60 11.05
N GLY A 499 -2.86 -29.22 11.98
CA GLY A 499 -2.67 -28.02 12.80
C GLY A 499 -3.93 -27.20 12.98
N GLU A 500 -3.72 -25.98 13.45
CA GLU A 500 -4.78 -25.08 13.87
C GLU A 500 -5.23 -24.12 12.78
N TYR A 501 -6.53 -23.89 12.69
CA TYR A 501 -7.16 -23.04 11.71
C TYR A 501 -8.31 -22.23 12.31
N VAL A 502 -8.65 -21.15 11.62
CA VAL A 502 -9.89 -20.39 11.83
C VAL A 502 -10.79 -20.56 10.63
N LEU A 503 -12.07 -20.84 10.87
CA LEU A 503 -13.13 -20.81 9.88
C LEU A 503 -13.97 -19.55 10.08
N ALA A 504 -14.04 -18.69 9.07
CA ALA A 504 -14.89 -17.50 9.04
C ALA A 504 -16.15 -17.82 8.24
N VAL A 505 -17.32 -17.81 8.87
CA VAL A 505 -18.60 -18.23 8.28
C VAL A 505 -19.53 -17.04 8.14
N ARG A 506 -20.23 -16.94 7.00
CA ARG A 506 -21.15 -15.85 6.69
C ARG A 506 -22.35 -16.34 5.86
N ASP A 507 -23.42 -15.55 5.85
CA ASP A 507 -24.50 -15.66 4.85
C ASP A 507 -24.36 -14.48 3.87
N ALA A 508 -23.89 -14.76 2.65
CA ALA A 508 -23.60 -13.74 1.64
C ALA A 508 -24.86 -13.02 1.11
N ALA A 509 -26.05 -13.53 1.45
CA ALA A 509 -27.33 -12.93 1.07
C ALA A 509 -27.87 -11.93 2.11
N MET A 510 -27.16 -11.68 3.22
CA MET A 510 -27.62 -10.66 4.19
C MET A 510 -27.70 -9.29 3.53
N ALA A 511 -28.91 -8.72 3.53
CA ALA A 511 -29.19 -7.37 3.05
C ALA A 511 -29.16 -6.36 4.21
N ALA A 512 -29.00 -5.07 3.92
CA ALA A 512 -28.94 -4.03 4.96
C ALA A 512 -30.26 -3.86 5.74
N SER A 513 -31.38 -4.29 5.17
CA SER A 513 -32.71 -4.20 5.77
C SER A 513 -33.57 -5.40 5.37
N PRO A 514 -34.41 -5.93 6.28
CA PRO A 514 -34.53 -5.57 7.69
C PRO A 514 -33.32 -6.03 8.53
N VAL A 515 -33.13 -5.42 9.71
CA VAL A 515 -32.15 -5.93 10.68
C VAL A 515 -32.58 -7.33 11.11
N ALA A 516 -31.68 -8.30 10.97
CA ALA A 516 -31.91 -9.70 11.21
C ALA A 516 -30.66 -10.35 11.80
N GLN A 517 -30.90 -11.31 12.68
CA GLN A 517 -29.91 -12.27 13.14
C GLN A 517 -30.25 -13.63 12.56
N LYS A 518 -29.24 -14.37 12.12
CA LYS A 518 -29.41 -15.70 11.55
C LYS A 518 -28.41 -16.67 12.15
N CYS A 519 -28.91 -17.79 12.67
CA CYS A 519 -28.08 -18.80 13.29
C CYS A 519 -27.92 -20.02 12.36
N LEU A 520 -26.68 -20.39 12.15
CA LEU A 520 -26.25 -21.40 11.19
C LEU A 520 -25.86 -22.69 11.93
N THR A 521 -25.85 -23.79 11.18
CA THR A 521 -25.20 -25.04 11.59
C THR A 521 -23.94 -25.21 10.76
N VAL A 522 -22.81 -25.52 11.39
CA VAL A 522 -21.51 -25.62 10.70
C VAL A 522 -20.88 -26.97 11.00
N LEU A 523 -20.36 -27.63 9.96
CA LEU A 523 -19.70 -28.92 10.07
C LEU A 523 -18.46 -28.93 9.17
N VAL A 524 -17.32 -29.34 9.73
CA VAL A 524 -16.10 -29.65 8.97
C VAL A 524 -15.89 -31.15 9.04
N GLN A 525 -15.94 -31.83 7.90
CA GLN A 525 -15.74 -33.28 7.77
C GLN A 525 -14.44 -33.57 7.04
N GLN A 526 -13.68 -34.54 7.53
CA GLN A 526 -12.59 -35.13 6.76
C GLN A 526 -13.16 -35.94 5.59
N GLN A 527 -12.50 -35.87 4.43
CA GLN A 527 -12.78 -36.75 3.28
C GLN A 527 -11.90 -38.00 3.31
#